data_AF-A0A419A542-F1
#
_entry.id   AF-A0A419A542-F1
#
_cell.length_a   1.000
_cell.length_b   1.000
_cell.length_c   1.000
_cell.angle_alpha   90.00
_cell.angle_beta   90.00
_cell.angle_gamma   90.00
#
_symmetry.space_group_name_H-M   'P 1'
#
loop_
_entity.id
_entity.type
_entity.pdbx_description
1 polymer ?
#
loop_
_entity_poly.entity_id
_entity_poly.type
_entity_poly.pdbx_seq_one_letter_code
_entity_poly.pdbx_strand_id
1 'polypeptide(L)' 'MSVEIIEKRGVPSGFGEAHVDAGGYARLYAESISDPEGFWGREGLRLDWIEPYGKVKNT' A
#
# COMPACT_ATOMS: atom_id res chain seq x y z
N MET A 1 30.56 -11.03 5.64
CA MET A 1 29.55 -10.03 6.07
C MET A 1 28.58 -10.75 6.98
N SER A 2 28.56 -10.42 8.27
CA SER A 2 27.64 -11.01 9.24
C SER A 2 26.30 -10.29 9.15
N VAL A 3 25.22 -11.04 8.92
CA VAL A 3 23.86 -10.51 9.03
C VAL A 3 23.50 -10.51 10.51
N GLU A 4 23.41 -9.34 11.13
CA GLU A 4 22.80 -9.23 12.45
C GLU A 4 21.32 -9.53 12.33
N ILE A 5 20.85 -10.53 13.09
CA ILE A 5 19.43 -10.82 13.21
C ILE A 5 18.84 -9.76 14.14
N ILE A 6 18.28 -8.71 13.56
CA ILE A 6 17.49 -7.73 14.30
C ILE A 6 16.13 -8.37 14.60
N GLU A 7 15.85 -8.66 15.88
CA GLU A 7 14.53 -9.12 16.30
C GLU A 7 13.46 -8.08 15.97
N LYS A 8 12.34 -8.55 15.39
CA LYS A 8 11.20 -7.70 15.07
C LYS A 8 10.49 -7.28 16.36
N ARG A 9 10.28 -5.98 16.54
CA ARG A 9 9.42 -5.46 17.62
C ARG A 9 7.96 -5.56 17.21
N GLY A 10 7.11 -5.97 18.15
CA GLY A 10 5.66 -5.94 17.97
C GLY A 10 5.14 -4.50 17.80
N VAL A 11 3.97 -4.37 17.18
CA VAL A 11 3.29 -3.07 17.07
C VAL A 11 2.89 -2.58 18.47
N PRO A 12 3.31 -1.37 18.89
CA PRO A 12 2.99 -0.88 20.23
C PRO A 12 1.49 -0.63 20.43
N SER A 13 1.05 -0.64 21.69
CA SER A 13 -0.28 -0.15 22.07
C SER A 13 -0.45 1.33 21.67
N GLY A 14 -1.63 1.71 21.18
CA GLY A 14 -1.93 3.06 20.67
C GLY A 14 -1.90 3.18 19.14
N PHE A 15 -1.47 2.14 18.42
CA PHE A 15 -1.47 2.10 16.96
C PHE A 15 -2.59 1.22 16.36
N GLY A 16 -3.52 0.74 17.19
CA GLY A 16 -4.63 -0.12 16.74
C GLY A 16 -5.64 0.58 15.83
N GLU A 17 -5.67 1.92 15.85
CA GLU A 17 -6.56 2.74 15.01
C GLU A 17 -5.88 3.22 13.71
N ALA A 18 -4.72 2.68 13.36
CA ALA A 18 -4.10 2.97 12.08
C ALA A 18 -5.05 2.61 10.92
N HIS A 19 -4.96 3.34 9.81
CA HIS A 19 -5.83 3.13 8.64
C HIS A 19 -5.72 1.73 8.02
N VAL A 20 -4.63 1.02 8.29
CA VAL A 20 -4.34 -0.31 7.74
C VAL A 20 -3.63 -1.13 8.81
N ASP A 21 -4.15 -2.33 9.07
CA ASP A 21 -3.50 -3.34 9.89
C ASP A 21 -2.66 -4.32 9.02
N ALA A 22 -2.06 -5.34 9.62
CA ALA A 22 -1.22 -6.29 8.89
C ALA A 22 -1.99 -7.05 7.79
N GLY A 23 -3.25 -7.44 8.05
CA GLY A 23 -4.08 -8.15 7.08
C GLY A 23 -4.53 -7.24 5.93
N GLY A 24 -4.91 -6.00 6.25
CA GLY A 24 -5.23 -4.96 5.30
C GLY A 24 -4.04 -4.65 4.40
N TYR A 25 -2.84 -4.52 4.97
CA TYR A 25 -1.62 -4.31 4.18
C TYR A 25 -1.38 -5.46 3.21
N ALA A 26 -1.43 -6.70 3.69
CA ALA A 26 -1.20 -7.88 2.85
C ALA A 26 -2.20 -7.94 1.67
N ARG A 27 -3.47 -7.63 1.93
CA ARG A 27 -4.52 -7.59 0.90
C ARG A 27 -4.28 -6.47 -0.11
N LEU A 28 -4.07 -5.24 0.35
CA LEU A 28 -3.85 -4.08 -0.52
C LEU A 28 -2.57 -4.25 -1.36
N TYR A 29 -1.51 -4.79 -0.75
CA TYR A 29 -0.28 -5.11 -1.46
C TYR A 29 -0.52 -6.14 -2.57
N ALA A 30 -1.18 -7.27 -2.25
CA ALA A 30 -1.51 -8.28 -3.24
C ALA A 30 -2.34 -7.72 -4.41
N GLU A 31 -3.33 -6.86 -4.13
CA GLU A 31 -4.12 -6.17 -5.17
C GLU A 31 -3.25 -5.24 -6.01
N SER A 32 -2.41 -4.40 -5.39
CA SER A 32 -1.54 -3.44 -6.11
C SER A 32 -0.57 -4.08 -7.10
N ILE A 33 -0.19 -5.34 -6.86
CA ILE A 33 0.70 -6.11 -7.72
C ILE A 33 -0.09 -6.89 -8.78
N SER A 34 -1.19 -7.54 -8.40
CA SER A 34 -1.97 -8.40 -9.30
C SER A 34 -2.90 -7.64 -10.25
N ASP A 35 -3.42 -6.50 -9.82
CA ASP A 35 -4.26 -5.59 -10.61
C ASP A 35 -3.81 -4.12 -10.40
N PRO A 36 -2.68 -3.72 -11.02
CA PRO A 36 -2.17 -2.36 -10.85
C PRO A 36 -3.07 -1.29 -11.46
N GLU A 37 -3.80 -1.59 -12.54
CA GLU A 37 -4.74 -0.64 -13.16
C GLU A 37 -5.92 -0.37 -12.23
N GLY A 38 -6.52 -1.42 -11.65
CA GLY A 38 -7.64 -1.27 -10.71
C GLY A 38 -7.23 -0.62 -9.40
N PHE A 39 -6.12 -1.05 -8.80
CA PHE A 39 -5.66 -0.52 -7.52
C PHE A 39 -5.22 0.95 -7.65
N TRP A 40 -4.24 1.23 -8.51
CA TRP A 40 -3.69 2.59 -8.62
C TRP A 40 -4.66 3.53 -9.34
N GLY A 41 -5.53 3.01 -10.20
CA GLY A 41 -6.60 3.79 -10.80
C GLY A 41 -7.58 4.33 -9.77
N ARG A 42 -7.87 3.58 -8.71
CA ARG A 42 -8.69 4.04 -7.58
C ARG A 42 -7.91 4.93 -6.61
N GLU A 43 -6.69 4.53 -6.24
CA GLU A 43 -5.89 5.25 -5.26
C GLU A 43 -5.43 6.63 -5.78
N GLY A 44 -5.17 6.77 -7.08
CA GLY A 44 -4.76 8.03 -7.71
C GLY A 44 -5.86 9.11 -7.77
N LEU A 45 -7.12 8.74 -7.60
CA LEU A 45 -8.26 9.67 -7.55
C LEU A 45 -8.42 10.36 -6.20
N ARG A 46 -7.54 10.09 -5.23
CA ARG A 46 -7.47 10.84 -3.97
C ARG A 46 -6.88 12.24 -4.14
N LEU A 47 -6.27 12.50 -5.29
CA LEU A 47 -5.75 13.80 -5.67
C LEU A 47 -6.76 14.54 -6.54
N ASP A 48 -6.83 15.86 -6.38
CA ASP A 48 -7.62 16.71 -7.26
C ASP A 48 -6.87 16.94 -8.58
N TRP A 49 -7.36 16.28 -9.63
CA TRP A 49 -6.84 16.46 -10.98
C TRP A 49 -7.60 17.57 -11.70
N ILE A 50 -6.87 18.41 -12.43
CA ILE A 50 -7.48 19.40 -13.35
C ILE A 50 -8.17 18.65 -14.50
N GLU A 51 -7.55 17.59 -15.01
CA GLU A 51 -8.11 16.65 -15.98
C GLU A 51 -7.82 15.21 -15.52
N PRO A 52 -8.82 14.31 -15.45
CA PRO A 52 -8.61 12.92 -15.07
C PRO A 52 -7.66 12.19 -16.04
N TYR A 53 -6.76 11.36 -15.51
CA TYR A 53 -5.88 10.54 -16.34
C TYR A 53 -6.63 9.40 -17.04
N GLY A 54 -6.20 9.06 -18.26
CA GLY A 54 -6.76 7.93 -19.02
C GLY A 54 -5.97 6.62 -18.92
N LYS A 55 -4.71 6.66 -18.46
CA LYS A 55 -3.83 5.49 -18.33
C LYS A 55 -3.16 5.49 -16.96
N VAL A 56 -3.25 4.38 -16.23
CA VAL A 56 -2.69 4.27 -14.88
C VAL A 56 -1.24 3.82 -14.92
N LYS A 57 -0.93 2.68 -15.56
CA LYS A 57 0.43 2.14 -15.66
C LYS A 57 0.87 2.04 -17.13
N ASN A 58 2.13 2.38 -17.40
CA ASN A 58 2.70 2.34 -18.75
C ASN A 58 4.13 1.79 -18.74
N THR A 59 4.24 0.48 -18.48
CA THR A 59 5.48 -0.28 -18.42
C THR A 59 5.27 -1.65 -19.03
#